data_AF-A0A3D8RAN5-F1
#
_entry.id   AF-A0A3D8RAN5-F1
#
_cell.length_a   1.000
_cell.length_b   1.000
_cell.length_c   1.000
_cell.angle_alpha   90.00
_cell.angle_beta   90.00
_cell.angle_gamma   90.00
#
_symmetry.space_group_name_H-M   'P 1'
#
loop_
_entity.id
_entity.type
_entity.pdbx_description
1 polymer ?
#
loop_
_entity_poly.entity_id
_entity_poly.type
_entity_poly.pdbx_seq_one_letter_code
_entity_poly.pdbx_strand_id
1 'polypeptide(L)' 'MGSAFSGPDAFKFFGFTPKATAVLQKNPELLAILVACLVGCILLGLLAYYIHYETNKPYRKPKPTKK' A
#
# COMPACT_ATOMS: atom_id res chain seq x y z
N MET A 1 -3.57 -19.68 16.28
CA MET A 1 -2.91 -18.71 15.37
C MET A 1 -2.10 -17.75 16.25
N GLY A 2 -0.80 -17.96 16.45
CA GLY A 2 -0.05 -17.14 17.43
C GLY A 2 1.48 -17.25 17.41
N SER A 3 2.06 -17.85 16.38
CA SER A 3 3.48 -18.22 16.35
C SER A 3 4.31 -17.50 15.28
N ALA A 4 3.70 -16.67 14.42
CA ALA A 4 4.43 -15.93 13.38
C ALA A 4 5.11 -14.65 13.90
N PHE A 5 4.73 -14.16 15.08
CA PHE A 5 5.19 -12.89 15.65
C PHE A 5 5.96 -13.04 16.96
N SER A 6 6.28 -14.26 17.40
CA SER A 6 6.95 -14.51 18.67
C SER A 6 8.27 -15.26 18.45
N GLY A 7 9.39 -14.63 18.84
CA GLY A 7 10.74 -15.20 18.75
C GLY A 7 11.81 -14.18 18.32
N PRO A 8 13.09 -14.36 18.67
CA PRO A 8 14.18 -13.42 18.33
C PRO A 8 14.33 -13.16 16.82
N ASP A 9 13.86 -14.08 15.97
CA ASP A 9 13.90 -13.99 14.52
C ASP A 9 12.56 -13.55 13.88
N ALA A 10 11.53 -13.22 14.68
CA ALA A 10 10.33 -12.61 14.16
C ALA A 10 10.73 -11.33 13.41
N PHE A 11 10.39 -11.20 12.13
CA PHE A 11 10.77 -10.08 11.25
C PHE A 11 12.23 -10.01 10.76
N LYS A 12 13.04 -11.08 10.85
CA LYS A 12 14.40 -11.09 10.29
C LYS A 12 14.44 -10.74 8.78
N PHE A 13 13.38 -11.09 8.04
CA PHE A 13 13.19 -10.75 6.64
C PHE A 13 13.09 -9.23 6.38
N PHE A 14 12.57 -8.46 7.34
CA PHE A 14 12.46 -7.00 7.24
C PHE A 14 13.72 -6.25 7.68
N GLY A 15 14.72 -6.95 8.23
CA GLY A 15 15.99 -6.32 8.64
C GLY A 15 15.87 -5.32 9.80
N PHE A 16 14.84 -5.45 10.64
CA PHE A 16 14.61 -4.52 11.75
C PHE A 16 15.69 -4.63 12.83
N THR A 17 15.98 -3.51 13.50
CA THR A 17 16.86 -3.50 14.67
C THR A 17 16.20 -4.29 15.82
N PRO A 18 16.97 -4.92 16.72
CA PRO A 18 16.41 -5.71 17.83
C PRO A 18 15.42 -4.93 18.70
N LYS A 19 15.63 -3.62 18.84
CA LYS A 19 14.72 -2.72 19.57
C LYS A 19 13.38 -2.56 18.85
N ALA A 20 13.40 -2.38 17.53
CA ALA A 20 12.18 -2.29 16.73
C ALA A 20 11.39 -3.61 16.75
N THR A 21 12.10 -4.74 16.65
CA THR A 21 11.51 -6.08 16.77
C THR A 21 10.81 -6.28 18.11
N ALA A 22 11.43 -5.86 19.22
CA ALA A 22 10.83 -5.95 20.55
C ALA A 22 9.55 -5.10 20.68
N VAL A 23 9.50 -3.90 20.10
CA VAL A 23 8.30 -3.05 20.11
C VAL A 23 7.17 -3.69 19.31
N LEU A 24 7.47 -4.23 18.12
CA LEU A 24 6.49 -4.91 17.28
C LEU A 24 5.97 -6.22 17.89
N GLN A 25 6.79 -6.93 18.66
CA GLN A 25 6.36 -8.10 19.42
C GLN A 25 5.40 -7.75 20.56
N LYS A 26 5.60 -6.61 21.21
CA LYS A 26 4.71 -6.14 22.28
C LYS A 26 3.38 -5.63 21.75
N ASN A 27 3.42 -4.97 20.60
CA ASN A 27 2.29 -4.29 19.98
C ASN A 27 2.19 -4.71 18.50
N PRO A 28 1.68 -5.92 18.20
CA PRO A 28 1.62 -6.44 16.84
C PRO A 28 0.73 -5.61 15.90
N GLU A 29 -0.23 -4.85 16.44
CA GLU A 29 -1.10 -3.94 15.70
C GLU A 29 -0.34 -2.80 15.01
N LEU A 30 0.83 -2.39 15.54
CA LEU A 30 1.63 -1.32 14.93
C LEU A 30 2.10 -1.69 13.52
N LEU A 31 2.46 -2.95 13.30
CA LEU A 31 2.86 -3.43 11.98
C LEU A 31 1.67 -3.44 11.01
N ALA A 32 0.50 -3.87 11.48
CA ALA A 32 -0.72 -3.89 10.67
C ALA A 32 -1.13 -2.46 10.26
N ILE A 33 -1.07 -1.50 11.18
CA ILE A 33 -1.36 -0.08 10.92
C ILE A 33 -0.37 0.49 9.91
N LEU A 34 0.93 0.21 10.08
CA LEU A 34 1.97 0.66 9.15
C LEU A 34 1.71 0.15 7.73
N VAL A 35 1.43 -1.15 7.57
CA VAL A 35 1.13 -1.76 6.27
C VAL A 35 -0.16 -1.17 5.68
N ALA A 36 -1.21 -1.01 6.49
CA ALA A 36 -2.46 -0.41 6.03
C ALA A 36 -2.26 1.03 5.54
N CYS A 37 -1.45 1.81 6.24
CA CYS A 37 -1.11 3.18 5.85
C CYS A 37 -0.36 3.22 4.50
N LEU A 38 0.65 2.36 4.32
CA LEU A 38 1.40 2.25 3.06
C LEU A 38 0.49 1.85 1.89
N VAL A 39 -0.38 0.84 2.09
CA VAL A 39 -1.35 0.43 1.08
C VAL A 39 -2.32 1.57 0.77
N GLY A 40 -2.79 2.29 1.78
CA GLY A 40 -3.63 3.48 1.61
C GLY A 40 -2.97 4.56 0.75
N CYS A 41 -1.71 4.89 1.01
CA CYS A 41 -0.95 5.84 0.20
C CYS A 41 -0.79 5.38 -1.25
N ILE A 42 -0.51 4.09 -1.48
CA ILE A 42 -0.38 3.52 -2.83
C ILE A 42 -1.72 3.61 -3.57
N LEU A 43 -2.83 3.24 -2.94
CA LEU A 43 -4.16 3.30 -3.54
C LEU A 43 -4.56 4.73 -3.91
N LEU A 44 -4.27 5.71 -3.04
CA LEU A 44 -4.51 7.13 -3.35
C LEU A 44 -3.66 7.61 -4.53
N GLY A 45 -2.38 7.19 -4.59
CA GLY A 45 -1.51 7.49 -5.72
C GLY A 45 -2.01 6.89 -7.04
N LEU A 46 -2.46 5.63 -7.02
CA LEU A 46 -3.04 4.96 -8.19
C LEU A 46 -4.36 5.61 -8.64
N LEU A 47 -5.21 6.01 -7.70
CA LEU A 47 -6.45 6.73 -7.99
C LEU A 47 -6.16 8.08 -8.64
N ALA A 48 -5.23 8.85 -8.07
CA ALA A 48 -4.79 10.13 -8.65
C ALA A 48 -4.22 9.94 -10.06
N TYR A 49 -3.40 8.91 -10.27
CA TYR A 49 -2.86 8.57 -11.59
C TYR A 49 -3.96 8.19 -12.59
N TYR A 50 -4.96 7.39 -12.18
CA TYR A 50 -6.08 7.01 -13.03
C TYR A 50 -6.91 8.21 -13.45
N ILE A 51 -7.23 9.12 -12.52
CA ILE A 51 -7.93 10.37 -12.83
C ILE A 51 -7.12 11.17 -13.84
N HIS A 52 -5.81 11.34 -13.60
CA HIS A 52 -4.93 12.05 -14.52
C HIS A 52 -4.94 11.44 -15.92
N TYR A 53 -4.85 10.11 -16.02
CA TYR A 53 -4.90 9.37 -17.27
C TYR A 53 -6.21 9.60 -18.05
N GLU A 54 -7.37 9.49 -17.39
CA GLU A 54 -8.68 9.74 -18.02
C GLU A 54 -8.84 11.20 -18.45
N THR A 55 -8.43 12.15 -17.61
CA THR A 55 -8.56 13.59 -17.91
C THR A 55 -7.65 14.06 -19.05
N ASN A 56 -6.51 13.40 -19.28
CA ASN A 56 -5.60 13.71 -20.37
C ASN A 56 -6.00 13.08 -21.71
N LYS A 57 -7.08 12.28 -21.77
CA LYS A 57 -7.51 11.70 -23.05
C LYS A 57 -7.93 12.80 -24.02
N PRO A 58 -7.30 12.88 -25.21
CA PRO A 58 -7.67 13.88 -26.20
C PRO A 58 -9.11 13.64 -26.66
N TYR A 59 -9.91 14.70 -26.74
CA TYR A 59 -11.29 14.64 -27.21
C TYR A 59 -11.34 14.03 -28.62
N ARG A 60 -11.90 12.83 -28.73
CA ARG A 60 -12.12 12.18 -30.01
C ARG A 60 -13.43 12.70 -30.59
N LYS A 61 -13.34 13.66 -31.52
CA LYS A 61 -14.53 14.17 -32.23
C LYS A 61 -15.34 12.98 -32.78
N PRO A 62 -16.65 12.89 -32.51
CA PRO A 62 -17.47 11.82 -33.04
C PRO A 62 -17.41 11.86 -34.57
N LYS A 63 -17.23 10.70 -35.20
CA LYS A 63 -17.25 10.60 -36.67
C LYS A 63 -18.63 11.08 -37.13
N PRO A 64 -18.71 12.00 -38.12
CA PRO A 64 -19.99 12.46 -38.61
C PRO A 64 -20.77 11.26 -39.16
N THR A 65 -21.93 10.99 -38.57
CA THR A 65 -22.91 10.06 -39.13
C THR A 65 -23.38 10.63 -40.45
N LYS A 66 -23.09 9.97 -41.57
CA LYS A 66 -23.70 10.31 -42.85
C LYS A 66 -25.20 10.07 -42.71
N LYS A 67 -25.99 11.15 -42.72
CA LYS A 67 -27.41 11.10 -43.07
C LYS A 67 -27.52 10.92 -44.59
#